data_AF-A0A3N6EW85-F1
#
_entry.id   AF-A0A3N6EW85-F1
#
_cell.length_a   1.000
_cell.length_b   1.000
_cell.length_c   1.000
_cell.angle_alpha   90.00
_cell.angle_beta   90.00
_cell.angle_gamma   90.00
#
_symmetry.space_group_name_H-M   'P 1'
#
loop_
_entity.id
_entity.type
_entity.pdbx_description
1 polymer ?
#
loop_
_entity_poly.entity_id
_entity_poly.type
_entity_poly.pdbx_seq_one_letter_code
_entity_poly.pdbx_strand_id
1 'polypeptide(L)'
;MSRDAEVIVLARWSDEVMEPLTQDDPERMWRGRFVPITGQWGYKFGWALEFEKLRARKGVLRHLESLPWPHPHTVQVLLRDQDDDCFGLWMFQGGRLVEVTIPHTERFHQPAPPNEDFEPDPGMLLRTDQDTVLPAQTPEARRDTRSPW
;
A
#
# COMPACT_ATOMS: atom_id res chain seq x y z
N MET A 1 -6.17 13.76 12.84
CA MET A 1 -5.09 12.91 13.36
C MET A 1 -4.19 12.53 12.20
N SER A 2 -2.88 12.44 12.44
CA SER A 2 -1.92 11.78 11.54
C SER A 2 -2.36 10.31 11.45
N ARG A 3 -2.48 9.75 10.25
CA ARG A 3 -2.71 8.32 10.04
C ARG A 3 -1.54 7.86 9.20
N ASP A 4 -0.53 7.38 9.89
CA ASP A 4 0.76 7.09 9.28
C ASP A 4 0.66 5.80 8.47
N ALA A 5 1.45 5.68 7.40
CA ALA A 5 1.52 4.45 6.62
C ALA A 5 2.91 4.17 6.11
N GLU A 6 3.23 2.89 6.03
CA GLU A 6 4.50 2.35 5.58
C GLU A 6 4.28 1.58 4.28
N VAL A 7 5.11 1.85 3.28
CA VAL A 7 5.13 1.13 2.01
C VAL A 7 6.52 0.59 1.78
N ILE A 8 6.62 -0.74 1.59
CA ILE A 8 7.85 -1.42 1.24
C ILE A 8 7.65 -2.10 -0.11
N VAL A 9 8.49 -1.79 -1.07
CA VAL A 9 8.52 -2.42 -2.38
C VAL A 9 9.71 -3.37 -2.44
N LEU A 10 9.48 -4.66 -2.63
CA LEU A 10 10.51 -5.64 -2.96
C LEU A 10 10.43 -5.95 -4.45
N ALA A 11 11.47 -5.61 -5.20
CA ALA A 11 11.52 -5.83 -6.64
C ALA A 11 12.96 -6.07 -7.09
N ARG A 12 13.21 -7.24 -7.69
CA ARG A 12 14.56 -7.63 -8.12
C ARG A 12 14.93 -6.88 -9.41
N TRP A 13 16.18 -6.42 -9.49
CA TRP A 13 16.74 -5.76 -10.68
C TRP A 13 15.89 -4.59 -11.19
N SER A 14 15.29 -3.84 -10.26
CA SER A 14 14.34 -2.76 -10.55
C SER A 14 14.91 -1.38 -10.19
N ASP A 15 16.23 -1.28 -10.08
CA ASP A 15 16.93 -0.04 -9.75
C ASP A 15 16.55 1.10 -10.69
N GLU A 16 16.58 0.87 -12.00
CA GLU A 16 16.22 1.89 -13.00
C GLU A 16 14.74 2.34 -12.89
N VAL A 17 13.85 1.42 -12.52
CA VAL A 17 12.42 1.71 -12.32
C VAL A 17 12.20 2.54 -11.06
N MET A 18 12.98 2.27 -10.00
CA MET A 18 12.82 2.90 -8.70
C MET A 18 13.66 4.15 -8.49
N GLU A 19 14.72 4.37 -9.27
CA GLU A 19 15.59 5.55 -9.14
C GLU A 19 14.82 6.88 -9.22
N PRO A 20 13.85 7.08 -10.14
CA PRO A 20 13.05 8.32 -10.13
C PRO A 20 12.20 8.48 -8.86
N LEU A 21 11.82 7.36 -8.23
CA LEU A 21 11.00 7.34 -7.03
C LEU A 21 11.80 7.67 -5.75
N THR A 22 13.14 7.66 -5.81
CA THR A 22 14.00 8.08 -4.70
C THR A 22 14.29 9.59 -4.69
N GLN A 23 13.80 10.32 -5.69
CA GLN A 23 13.92 11.77 -5.79
C GLN A 23 12.59 12.46 -5.47
N ASP A 24 12.65 13.72 -5.06
CA ASP A 24 11.47 14.55 -4.92
C ASP A 24 10.95 14.94 -6.31
N ASP A 25 9.66 14.72 -6.55
CA ASP A 25 8.97 15.14 -7.77
C ASP A 25 7.67 15.87 -7.37
N PRO A 26 7.58 17.19 -7.67
CA PRO A 26 6.43 18.00 -7.30
C PRO A 26 5.15 17.63 -8.07
N GLU A 27 5.27 16.99 -9.24
CA GLU A 27 4.16 16.63 -10.12
C GLU A 27 3.50 15.29 -9.72
N ARG A 28 4.11 14.49 -8.83
CA ARG A 28 3.52 13.25 -8.33
C ARG A 28 2.28 13.50 -7.48
N MET A 29 1.30 12.60 -7.63
CA MET A 29 0.07 12.61 -6.83
C MET A 29 0.32 12.31 -5.35
N TRP A 30 1.34 11.52 -5.04
CA TRP A 30 1.77 11.22 -3.67
C TRP A 30 3.06 11.96 -3.32
N ARG A 31 3.33 12.15 -2.03
CA ARG A 31 4.48 12.92 -1.51
C ARG A 31 5.44 12.03 -0.74
N GLY A 32 6.74 12.30 -0.87
CA GLY A 32 7.81 11.57 -0.20
C GLY A 32 8.82 11.00 -1.19
N ARG A 33 9.77 10.22 -0.66
CA ARG A 33 10.83 9.57 -1.44
C ARG A 33 11.04 8.15 -0.94
N PHE A 34 11.15 7.22 -1.87
CA PHE A 34 11.58 5.87 -1.54
C PHE A 34 13.06 5.87 -1.13
N VAL A 35 13.37 5.18 -0.04
CA VAL A 35 14.73 4.96 0.46
C VAL A 35 15.12 3.52 0.16
N PRO A 36 16.27 3.25 -0.46
CA PRO A 36 16.68 1.88 -0.79
C PRO A 36 16.97 1.06 0.46
N ILE A 37 16.48 -0.19 0.45
CA ILE A 37 16.82 -1.25 1.41
C ILE A 37 17.95 -2.07 0.79
N THR A 38 19.16 -1.88 1.30
CA THR A 38 20.37 -2.53 0.79
C THR A 38 20.64 -3.84 1.51
N GLY A 39 21.01 -4.86 0.74
CA GLY A 39 21.48 -6.13 1.30
C GLY A 39 22.97 -6.09 1.66
N GLN A 40 23.45 -7.20 2.22
CA GLN A 40 24.82 -7.36 2.72
C GLN A 40 25.93 -7.01 1.70
N TRP A 41 25.67 -7.16 0.41
CA TRP A 41 26.64 -6.92 -0.67
C TRP A 41 26.38 -5.61 -1.44
N GLY A 42 25.58 -4.69 -0.89
CA GLY A 42 25.28 -3.40 -1.51
C GLY A 42 24.20 -3.43 -2.61
N TYR A 43 23.69 -4.61 -2.97
CA TYR A 43 22.55 -4.72 -3.88
C TYR A 43 21.28 -4.18 -3.23
N LYS A 44 20.50 -3.38 -3.98
CA LYS A 44 19.17 -2.93 -3.57
C LYS A 44 18.18 -4.07 -3.84
N PHE A 45 17.49 -4.55 -2.80
CA PHE A 45 16.46 -5.60 -2.93
C PHE A 45 15.05 -5.05 -2.74
N GLY A 46 14.95 -3.87 -2.16
CA GLY A 46 13.70 -3.18 -1.99
C GLY A 46 13.87 -1.70 -1.67
N TRP A 47 12.75 -1.05 -1.43
CA TRP A 47 12.68 0.37 -1.10
C TRP A 47 11.55 0.60 -0.10
N ALA A 48 11.76 1.49 0.87
CA ALA A 48 10.76 1.87 1.86
C ALA A 48 10.34 3.34 1.70
N LEU A 49 9.09 3.63 2.02
CA LEU A 49 8.52 4.97 2.09
C LEU A 49 7.55 5.04 3.25
N GLU A 50 7.63 6.10 4.03
CA GLU A 50 6.70 6.41 5.12
C GLU A 50 5.87 7.65 4.75
N PHE A 51 4.58 7.60 5.06
CA PHE A 51 3.64 8.69 4.90
C PHE A 51 3.13 9.13 6.26
N GLU A 52 3.27 10.41 6.60
CA GLU A 52 2.68 10.98 7.83
C GLU A 52 1.20 11.37 7.65
N LYS A 53 0.69 11.46 6.42
CA LYS A 53 -0.66 11.99 6.17
C LYS A 53 -1.41 11.14 5.17
N LEU A 54 -2.68 10.84 5.47
CA LEU A 54 -3.55 10.05 4.59
C LEU A 54 -3.60 10.60 3.15
N ARG A 55 -3.72 11.92 2.99
CA ARG A 55 -3.70 12.57 1.66
C ARG A 55 -2.38 12.42 0.90
N ALA A 56 -1.27 12.21 1.61
CA ALA A 56 0.06 12.16 1.00
C ALA A 56 0.31 10.85 0.26
N ARG A 57 -0.44 9.78 0.56
CA ARG A 57 -0.26 8.45 -0.04
C ARG A 57 -1.16 8.16 -1.24
N LYS A 58 -2.10 9.06 -1.55
CA LYS A 58 -3.11 8.84 -2.58
C LYS A 58 -2.47 8.59 -3.95
N GLY A 59 -2.81 7.45 -4.55
CA GLY A 59 -2.32 7.05 -5.87
C GLY A 59 -0.92 6.44 -5.88
N VAL A 60 -0.32 6.15 -4.72
CA VAL A 60 0.95 5.41 -4.65
C VAL A 60 0.83 4.02 -5.25
N LEU A 61 -0.22 3.24 -4.91
CA LEU A 61 -0.37 1.89 -5.48
C LEU A 61 -0.65 1.95 -6.97
N ARG A 62 -1.47 2.91 -7.42
CA ARG A 62 -1.72 3.12 -8.85
C ARG A 62 -0.44 3.53 -9.61
N HIS A 63 0.38 4.38 -9.01
CA HIS A 63 1.67 4.76 -9.60
C HIS A 63 2.58 3.54 -9.70
N LEU A 64 2.73 2.77 -8.62
CA LEU A 64 3.53 1.53 -8.61
C LEU A 64 3.01 0.51 -9.64
N GLU A 65 1.70 0.33 -9.79
CA GLU A 65 1.10 -0.53 -10.81
C GLU A 65 1.50 -0.10 -12.24
N SER A 66 1.59 1.21 -12.50
CA SER A 66 1.87 1.76 -13.84
C SER A 66 3.34 1.69 -14.26
N LEU A 67 4.24 1.36 -13.34
CA LEU A 67 5.67 1.35 -13.63
C LEU A 67 6.05 0.18 -14.54
N PRO A 68 7.05 0.36 -15.44
CA PRO A 68 7.47 -0.66 -16.39
C PRO A 68 8.37 -1.71 -15.73
N TRP A 69 7.82 -2.49 -14.80
CA TRP A 69 8.58 -3.52 -14.09
C TRP A 69 9.16 -4.56 -15.05
N PRO A 70 10.47 -4.88 -14.98
CA PRO A 70 11.07 -5.91 -15.83
C PRO A 70 10.54 -7.31 -15.50
N HIS A 71 10.23 -7.55 -14.22
CA HIS A 71 9.73 -8.83 -13.70
C HIS A 71 8.54 -8.63 -12.75
N PRO A 72 7.35 -8.24 -13.26
CA PRO A 72 6.21 -7.84 -12.42
C PRO A 72 5.76 -8.96 -11.46
N HIS A 73 5.87 -10.23 -11.86
CA HIS A 73 5.51 -11.38 -11.02
C HIS A 73 6.38 -11.55 -9.76
N THR A 74 7.54 -10.88 -9.69
CA THR A 74 8.42 -10.89 -8.51
C THR A 74 8.20 -9.70 -7.59
N VAL A 75 7.44 -8.69 -8.05
CA VAL A 75 7.19 -7.47 -7.30
C VAL A 75 6.22 -7.78 -6.16
N GLN A 76 6.64 -7.45 -4.95
CA GLN A 76 5.83 -7.51 -3.74
C GLN A 76 5.78 -6.11 -3.15
N VAL A 77 4.58 -5.57 -2.99
CA VAL A 77 4.36 -4.31 -2.30
C VAL A 77 3.72 -4.62 -0.96
N LEU A 78 4.47 -4.43 0.11
CA LEU A 78 3.96 -4.52 1.46
C LEU A 78 3.47 -3.15 1.87
N LEU A 79 2.27 -3.09 2.41
CA LEU A 79 1.71 -1.84 2.87
C LEU A 79 1.06 -2.04 4.23
N ARG A 80 1.33 -1.10 5.13
CA ARG A 80 0.76 -1.09 6.48
C ARG A 80 0.28 0.30 6.80
N ASP A 81 -1.00 0.43 7.08
CA ASP A 81 -1.57 1.60 7.74
C ASP A 81 -1.38 1.48 9.27
N GLN A 82 -1.34 2.61 9.98
CA GLN A 82 -1.29 2.67 11.44
C GLN A 82 -2.24 1.69 12.15
N ASP A 83 -3.46 1.53 11.62
CA ASP A 83 -4.52 0.72 12.22
C ASP A 83 -4.52 -0.75 11.74
N ASP A 84 -3.56 -1.14 10.89
CA ASP A 84 -3.38 -2.53 10.46
C ASP A 84 -2.56 -3.33 11.50
N ASP A 85 -2.98 -4.57 11.78
CA ASP A 85 -2.25 -5.51 12.64
C ASP A 85 -0.95 -6.01 12.00
N CYS A 86 -0.88 -6.01 10.67
CA CYS A 86 0.26 -6.49 9.90
C CYS A 86 0.32 -5.81 8.52
N PHE A 87 1.41 -6.02 7.80
CA PHE A 87 1.51 -5.59 6.40
C PHE A 87 0.56 -6.42 5.53
N GLY A 88 -0.29 -5.74 4.77
CA GLY A 88 -0.92 -6.35 3.61
C GLY A 88 0.11 -6.57 2.51
N LEU A 89 -0.14 -7.55 1.64
CA LEU A 89 0.74 -7.91 0.53
C LEU A 89 0.02 -7.65 -0.79
N TRP A 90 0.60 -6.85 -1.67
CA TRP A 90 0.13 -6.64 -3.03
C TRP A 90 1.10 -7.25 -4.03
N MET A 91 0.56 -7.98 -5.01
CA MET A 91 1.34 -8.61 -6.08
C MET A 91 0.63 -8.46 -7.42
N PHE A 92 1.38 -8.54 -8.51
CA PHE A 92 0.79 -8.51 -9.84
C PHE A 92 0.01 -9.80 -10.14
N GLN A 93 -1.28 -9.67 -10.42
CA GLN A 93 -2.18 -10.72 -10.90
C GLN A 93 -2.93 -10.20 -12.12
N GLY A 94 -2.82 -10.89 -13.27
CA GLY A 94 -3.47 -10.44 -14.51
C GLY A 94 -3.06 -9.04 -14.97
N GLY A 95 -1.82 -8.62 -14.66
CA GLY A 95 -1.30 -7.29 -15.00
C GLY A 95 -1.76 -6.16 -14.07
N ARG A 96 -2.44 -6.48 -12.97
CA ARG A 96 -2.87 -5.51 -11.95
C ARG A 96 -2.24 -5.80 -10.61
N LEU A 97 -1.96 -4.76 -9.83
CA LEU A 97 -1.41 -4.87 -8.49
C LEU A 97 -2.57 -5.09 -7.50
N VAL A 98 -2.74 -6.32 -7.03
CA VAL A 98 -3.90 -6.76 -6.23
C VAL A 98 -3.45 -7.20 -4.85
N GLU A 99 -4.23 -6.87 -3.82
CA GLU A 99 -4.02 -7.35 -2.45
C GLU A 99 -4.21 -8.88 -2.42
N VAL A 100 -3.18 -9.58 -1.95
CA VAL A 100 -3.16 -11.03 -1.77
C VAL A 100 -3.73 -11.34 -0.38
N THR A 101 -4.71 -12.24 -0.33
CA THR A 101 -5.28 -12.70 0.94
C THR A 101 -4.21 -13.47 1.74
N ILE A 102 -3.88 -12.96 2.92
CA ILE A 102 -3.00 -13.63 3.87
C ILE A 102 -3.90 -14.47 4.80
N PRO A 103 -3.57 -15.76 5.06
CA PRO A 103 -4.32 -16.58 6.00
C PRO A 103 -4.49 -15.88 7.36
N HIS A 104 -5.67 -16.05 7.95
CA HIS A 104 -6.02 -15.45 9.23
C HIS A 104 -6.07 -13.93 9.25
N THR A 105 -6.25 -13.26 8.10
CA THR A 105 -6.44 -11.80 8.04
C THR A 105 -7.71 -11.45 7.28
N GLU A 106 -8.33 -10.32 7.63
CA GLU A 106 -9.44 -9.72 6.89
C GLU A 106 -9.33 -8.20 6.92
N ARG A 107 -9.66 -7.53 5.80
CA ARG A 107 -9.72 -6.07 5.72
C ARG A 107 -11.11 -5.57 6.10
N PHE A 108 -11.19 -4.80 7.17
CA PHE A 108 -12.40 -4.21 7.71
C PHE A 108 -12.57 -2.77 7.22
N HIS A 109 -13.76 -2.44 6.75
CA HIS A 109 -14.07 -1.09 6.28
C HIS A 109 -15.10 -0.42 7.19
N GLN A 110 -14.88 0.87 7.48
CA GLN A 110 -15.90 1.70 8.10
C GLN A 110 -16.95 2.13 7.06
N PRO A 111 -18.19 2.44 7.47
CA PRO A 111 -19.18 3.03 6.58
C PRO A 111 -18.66 4.38 6.05
N ALA A 112 -18.57 4.51 4.73
CA ALA A 112 -18.15 5.76 4.11
C ALA A 112 -19.39 6.46 3.51
N PRO A 113 -19.58 7.77 3.76
CA PRO A 113 -20.56 8.54 3.00
C PRO A 113 -20.14 8.56 1.51
N PRO A 114 -21.07 8.39 0.56
CA PRO A 114 -20.77 8.35 -0.86
C PRO A 114 -20.58 9.76 -1.44
N ASN A 115 -19.71 10.58 -0.83
CA ASN A 115 -19.41 11.93 -1.30
C ASN A 115 -17.92 12.13 -1.54
N GLU A 116 -17.60 13.10 -2.40
CA GLU A 116 -16.21 13.46 -2.72
C GLU A 116 -15.54 14.30 -1.63
N ASP A 117 -16.29 14.66 -0.58
CA ASP A 117 -15.83 15.50 0.53
C ASP A 117 -14.74 14.82 1.38
N PHE A 118 -14.66 13.48 1.34
CA PHE A 118 -13.69 12.68 2.07
C PHE A 118 -12.88 11.76 1.16
N GLU A 119 -11.61 11.53 1.53
CA GLU A 119 -10.75 10.54 0.89
C GLU A 119 -11.25 9.11 1.22
N PRO A 120 -11.12 8.15 0.28
CA PRO A 120 -11.50 6.77 0.53
C PRO A 120 -10.74 6.17 1.73
N ASP A 121 -11.45 5.40 2.55
CA ASP A 121 -10.86 4.74 3.71
C ASP A 121 -10.06 3.50 3.25
N PRO A 122 -8.76 3.37 3.60
CA PRO A 122 -7.97 2.15 3.39
C PRO A 122 -8.57 0.87 4.00
N GLY A 123 -9.51 1.01 4.93
CA GLY A 123 -9.87 -0.06 5.84
C GLY A 123 -8.73 -0.36 6.82
N MET A 124 -8.88 -1.46 7.55
CA MET A 124 -7.92 -1.97 8.53
C MET A 124 -7.74 -3.47 8.29
N LEU A 125 -6.52 -3.90 8.04
CA LEU A 125 -6.17 -5.31 7.93
C LEU A 125 -5.94 -5.88 9.32
N LEU A 126 -6.91 -6.66 9.80
CA LEU A 126 -6.91 -7.21 11.15
C LEU A 126 -6.70 -8.71 11.14
N ARG A 127 -6.05 -9.23 12.17
CA ARG A 127 -5.88 -10.67 12.40
C ARG A 127 -7.14 -11.27 13.00
N THR A 128 -7.53 -12.42 12.48
CA THR A 128 -8.75 -13.17 12.85
C THR A 128 -8.46 -14.36 13.77
N ASP A 129 -7.20 -14.60 14.08
CA ASP A 129 -6.71 -15.67 14.96
C ASP A 129 -6.29 -15.16 16.34
N GLN A 130 -6.68 -13.94 16.69
CA GLN A 130 -6.45 -13.33 18.00
C GLN A 130 -7.72 -13.38 18.83
N ASP A 131 -7.58 -13.43 20.16
CA ASP A 131 -8.71 -13.33 21.12
C ASP A 131 -9.26 -11.90 21.25
N THR A 132 -9.09 -11.06 20.23
CA THR A 132 -9.56 -9.68 20.18
C THR A 132 -10.94 -9.60 19.54
N VAL A 133 -11.79 -8.71 20.08
CA VAL A 133 -13.10 -8.45 19.49
C VAL A 133 -12.91 -7.64 18.21
N LEU A 134 -13.24 -8.25 17.07
CA LEU A 134 -13.18 -7.60 15.76
C LEU A 134 -14.33 -6.60 15.57
N PRO A 135 -14.11 -5.50 14.82
CA PRO A 135 -15.16 -4.57 14.48
C PRO A 135 -16.23 -5.21 13.58
N ALA A 136 -17.43 -4.66 13.60
CA ALA A 136 -18.47 -5.08 12.67
C ALA A 136 -18.09 -4.71 11.23
N GLN A 137 -18.09 -5.70 10.34
CA GLN A 137 -17.79 -5.50 8.93
C GLN A 137 -18.93 -4.74 8.24
N THR A 138 -18.60 -3.63 7.57
CA THR A 138 -19.58 -2.88 6.79
C THR A 138 -20.00 -3.69 5.56
N PRO A 139 -21.31 -3.80 5.21
CA PRO A 139 -21.73 -4.47 3.98
C PRO A 139 -21.13 -3.82 2.73
N GLU A 140 -20.74 -4.60 1.72
CA GLU A 140 -20.09 -4.09 0.50
C GLU A 140 -20.83 -2.93 -0.17
N ALA A 141 -22.16 -2.99 -0.22
CA ALA A 141 -23.02 -1.95 -0.78
C ALA A 141 -22.94 -0.59 -0.04
N ARG A 142 -22.29 -0.53 1.13
CA ARG A 142 -22.10 0.67 1.95
C ARG A 142 -20.63 1.06 2.12
N ARG A 143 -19.72 0.40 1.39
CA ARG A 143 -18.28 0.73 1.38
C ARG A 143 -17.99 1.74 0.27
N ASP A 144 -16.97 2.56 0.47
CA ASP A 144 -16.37 3.31 -0.63
C ASP A 144 -15.66 2.33 -1.57
N THR A 145 -15.87 2.47 -2.88
CA THR A 145 -15.28 1.60 -3.91
C THR A 145 -14.04 2.22 -4.56
N ARG A 146 -13.72 3.49 -4.25
CA ARG A 146 -12.52 4.16 -4.75
C ARG A 146 -11.27 3.60 -4.06
N SER A 147 -10.16 3.49 -4.79
CA SER A 147 -8.88 3.08 -4.20
C SER A 147 -8.38 4.12 -3.20
N PRO A 148 -8.10 3.73 -1.94
CA PRO A 148 -7.49 4.58 -0.91
C PRO A 148 -5.98 4.78 -1.07
N TRP A 149 -5.39 4.01 -1.98
CA TRP A 149 -3.95 3.93 -2.24
C TRP A 149 -3.61 4.23 -3.69
#